data_AF-A0A4Z0N4H4-F1
#
_entry.id   AF-A0A4Z0N4H4-F1
#
_cell.length_a   1.000
_cell.length_b   1.000
_cell.length_c   1.000
_cell.angle_alpha   90.00
_cell.angle_beta   90.00
_cell.angle_gamma   90.00
#
_symmetry.space_group_name_H-M   'P 1'
#
loop_
_entity.id
_entity.type
_entity.pdbx_description
1 polymer ?
#
loop_
_entity_poly.entity_id
_entity_poly.type
_entity_poly.pdbx_seq_one_letter_code
_entity_poly.pdbx_strand_id
1 'polypeptide(L)' 'MSQQTFMVAGLHCQSCVRIVSEALTALPTVSGVEVDLDADGASAVRVEADADLSVEQVRAALEEEGEFSVVG' A
#
# COMPACT_ATOMS: atom_id res chain seq x y z
N MET A 1 14.03 7.50 6.81
CA MET A 1 13.01 8.03 5.88
C MET A 1 13.36 7.73 4.43
N SER A 2 13.02 6.54 3.95
CA SER A 2 12.94 6.22 2.51
C SER A 2 11.48 6.24 2.08
N GLN A 3 11.25 6.68 0.84
CA GLN A 3 9.93 6.67 0.23
C GLN A 3 9.94 5.65 -0.91
N GLN A 4 8.97 4.74 -0.88
CA GLN A 4 8.82 3.69 -1.89
C GLN A 4 7.43 3.79 -2.50
N THR A 5 7.34 3.58 -3.80
CA THR A 5 6.06 3.59 -4.53
C THR A 5 5.82 2.19 -5.05
N PHE A 6 4.63 1.68 -4.80
CA PHE A 6 4.17 0.37 -5.25
C PHE A 6 2.88 0.55 -6.04
N MET A 7 2.75 -0.01 -7.23
CA MET A 7 1.42 -0.03 -7.86
C MET A 7 0.61 -1.19 -7.32
N VAL A 8 -0.67 -0.98 -7.03
CA VAL A 8 -1.58 -1.99 -6.50
C VAL A 8 -2.79 -2.09 -7.40
N ALA A 9 -3.00 -3.27 -7.97
CA ALA A 9 -4.16 -3.60 -8.78
C ALA A 9 -5.26 -4.21 -7.90
N GLY A 10 -6.51 -3.88 -8.21
CA GLY A 10 -7.69 -4.39 -7.49
C GLY A 10 -8.38 -3.35 -6.60
N LEU A 11 -7.78 -2.18 -6.40
CA LEU A 11 -8.38 -1.04 -5.69
C LEU A 11 -9.48 -0.38 -6.56
N HIS A 12 -10.72 -0.88 -6.47
CA HIS A 12 -11.87 -0.31 -7.18
C HIS A 12 -12.83 0.45 -6.25
N CYS A 13 -12.52 0.52 -4.96
CA CYS A 13 -13.38 1.12 -3.95
C CYS A 13 -12.56 1.99 -3.00
N GLN A 14 -13.08 3.18 -2.68
CA GLN A 14 -12.45 4.08 -1.68
C GLN A 14 -12.32 3.42 -0.31
N SER A 15 -13.21 2.48 0.03
CA SER A 15 -13.11 1.70 1.27
C SER A 15 -11.83 0.87 1.32
N CYS A 16 -11.44 0.27 0.19
CA CYS A 16 -10.22 -0.51 0.07
C CYS A 16 -8.99 0.38 0.24
N VAL A 17 -8.98 1.59 -0.35
CA VAL A 17 -7.89 2.55 -0.18
C VAL A 17 -7.65 2.87 1.30
N ARG A 18 -8.71 3.14 2.04
CA ARG A 18 -8.60 3.45 3.47
C ARG A 18 -8.04 2.27 4.25
N ILE A 19 -8.52 1.06 3.99
CA ILE A 19 -8.03 -0.17 4.63
C ILE A 19 -6.54 -0.37 4.34
N VAL A 20 -6.13 -0.27 3.07
CA VAL A 20 -4.73 -0.38 2.64
C VAL A 20 -3.84 0.67 3.34
N SER A 21 -4.30 1.92 3.40
CA SER A 21 -3.57 3.00 4.06
C SER A 21 -3.41 2.73 5.56
N GLU A 22 -4.48 2.30 6.25
CA GLU A 22 -4.49 1.96 7.68
C GLU A 22 -3.57 0.75 7.97
N ALA A 23 -3.64 -0.29 7.15
CA ALA A 23 -2.82 -1.49 7.25
C ALA A 23 -1.32 -1.17 7.15
N LEU A 24 -0.95 -0.34 6.18
CA LEU A 24 0.44 0.06 5.98
C LEU A 24 0.90 1.00 7.09
N THR A 25 0.08 1.96 7.53
CA THR A 25 0.43 2.82 8.69
C THR A 25 0.46 2.06 10.02
N ALA A 26 -0.15 0.88 10.11
CA ALA A 26 -0.03 0.01 11.29
C ALA A 26 1.36 -0.64 11.41
N LEU A 27 2.16 -0.67 10.33
CA LEU A 27 3.52 -1.17 10.39
C LEU A 27 4.41 -0.21 11.20
N PRO A 28 5.20 -0.70 12.18
CA PRO A 28 5.99 0.14 13.07
C PRO A 28 7.11 0.91 12.36
N THR A 29 7.48 0.49 11.15
CA THR A 29 8.47 1.17 10.32
C THR A 29 7.87 2.23 9.42
N VAL A 30 6.55 2.26 9.23
CA VAL A 30 5.86 3.20 8.36
C VAL A 30 5.55 4.49 9.12
N SER A 31 5.86 5.60 8.49
CA SER A 31 5.60 6.96 9.02
C SER A 31 4.49 7.67 8.24
N GLY A 32 4.28 7.29 6.98
CA GLY A 32 3.27 7.91 6.12
C GLY A 32 2.88 6.98 4.98
N VAL A 33 1.61 7.08 4.55
CA VAL A 33 1.10 6.35 3.40
C VAL A 33 0.24 7.31 2.58
N GLU A 34 0.52 7.37 1.29
CA GLU A 34 -0.27 8.10 0.30
C GLU A 34 -0.76 7.10 -0.74
N VAL A 35 -2.07 7.08 -0.98
CA VAL A 35 -2.65 6.20 -2.00
C VAL A 35 -3.28 7.06 -3.08
N ASP A 36 -2.77 6.91 -4.30
CA ASP A 36 -3.31 7.51 -5.51
C ASP A 36 -4.23 6.47 -6.18
N LEU A 37 -5.53 6.57 -5.90
CA LEU A 37 -6.54 5.66 -6.43
C LEU A 37 -6.76 5.93 -7.92
N ASP A 38 -6.38 4.97 -8.75
CA ASP A 38 -6.71 4.97 -10.16
C ASP A 38 -7.84 3.95 -10.41
N ALA A 39 -9.04 4.46 -10.69
CA ALA A 39 -10.22 3.63 -10.95
C ALA A 39 -10.19 2.98 -12.35
N ASP A 40 -9.38 3.51 -13.27
CA ASP A 40 -9.21 3.00 -14.63
C ASP A 40 -7.99 2.06 -14.74
N GLY A 41 -7.16 1.94 -13.70
CA GLY A 41 -5.88 1.23 -13.74
C GLY A 41 -5.38 0.67 -12.41
N ALA A 42 -4.05 0.69 -12.24
CA ALA A 42 -3.38 0.31 -11.00
C ALA A 42 -3.18 1.56 -10.13
N SER A 43 -3.58 1.47 -8.87
CA SER A 43 -3.44 2.59 -7.93
C SER A 43 -2.01 2.68 -7.42
N ALA A 44 -1.42 3.88 -7.39
CA ALA A 44 -0.06 4.06 -6.90
C ALA A 44 -0.06 4.28 -5.38
N VAL A 45 0.55 3.38 -4.63
CA VAL A 45 0.69 3.44 -3.18
C VAL A 45 2.10 3.88 -2.82
N ARG A 46 2.23 5.12 -2.37
CA ARG A 46 3.45 5.68 -1.81
C ARG A 46 3.52 5.39 -0.32
N VAL A 47 4.58 4.73 0.11
CA VAL A 47 4.83 4.42 1.51
C VAL A 47 6.11 5.10 1.95
N GLU A 48 6.00 5.90 3.00
CA GLU A 48 7.13 6.52 3.69
C GLU A 48 7.45 5.68 4.93
N ALA A 49 8.66 5.16 4.98
CA ALA A 49 9.11 4.33 6.09
C ALA A 49 10.51 4.74 6.55
N ASP A 50 10.82 4.43 7.80
CA ASP A 50 12.16 4.67 8.34
C ASP A 50 13.17 3.62 7.86
N ALA A 51 12.69 2.47 7.40
CA ALA A 51 13.48 1.39 6.83
C ALA A 51 12.89 0.93 5.49
N ASP A 52 13.72 0.30 4.65
CA ASP A 52 13.28 -0.31 3.39
C ASP A 52 12.26 -1.42 3.65
N LEU A 53 11.05 -1.22 3.13
CA LEU A 53 10.01 -2.22 3.06
C LEU A 53 10.16 -3.02 1.77
N SER A 54 10.23 -4.33 1.90
CA SER A 54 10.16 -5.21 0.75
C SER A 54 8.73 -5.31 0.21
N VAL A 55 8.60 -5.51 -1.10
CA VAL A 55 7.30 -5.78 -1.76
C VAL A 55 6.55 -6.91 -1.06
N GLU A 56 7.25 -7.94 -0.56
CA GLU A 56 6.64 -9.04 0.16
C GLU A 56 6.05 -8.64 1.51
N GLN A 57 6.68 -7.72 2.25
CA GLN A 57 6.11 -7.19 3.49
C GLN A 57 4.87 -6.36 3.24
N VAL A 58 4.91 -5.50 2.21
CA VAL A 58 3.76 -4.71 1.79
C VAL A 58 2.63 -5.65 1.35
N ARG A 59 2.93 -6.64 0.49
CA ARG A 59 1.93 -7.62 0.05
C ARG A 59 1.34 -8.40 1.22
N ALA A 60 2.16 -8.90 2.15
CA ALA A 60 1.68 -9.66 3.30
C ALA A 60 0.76 -8.81 4.22
N ALA A 61 1.14 -7.56 4.49
CA ALA A 61 0.30 -6.65 5.27
C ALA A 61 -1.04 -6.35 4.58
N LEU A 62 -1.05 -6.31 3.24
CA LEU A 62 -2.27 -6.12 2.46
C LEU A 62 -3.09 -7.41 2.34
N GLU A 63 -2.45 -8.57 2.18
CA GLU A 63 -3.09 -9.90 2.14
C GLU A 63 -3.84 -10.24 3.43
N GLU A 64 -3.35 -9.76 4.59
CA GLU A 64 -4.06 -9.88 5.87
C GLU A 64 -5.39 -9.10 5.90
N GLU A 65 -5.49 -8.04 5.10
CA GLU A 65 -6.61 -7.10 5.10
C GLU A 65 -7.55 -7.29 3.89
N GLY A 66 -7.07 -7.95 2.83
CA GLY A 66 -7.85 -8.29 1.64
C GLY A 66 -7.01 -8.91 0.51
N GLU A 67 -7.67 -9.25 -0.60
CA GLU A 67 -7.01 -9.88 -1.75
C GLU A 67 -6.50 -8.80 -2.73
N PHE A 68 -5.35 -8.19 -2.40
CA PHE A 68 -4.71 -7.15 -3.21
C PHE A 68 -3.49 -7.66 -3.97
N SER A 69 -3.32 -7.23 -5.21
CA SER A 69 -2.15 -7.59 -6.02
C SER A 69 -1.20 -6.41 -6.14
N VAL A 70 -0.03 -6.50 -5.51
CA VAL A 70 1.03 -5.50 -5.62
C VAL A 70 1.86 -5.77 -6.88
N VAL A 71 1.91 -4.78 -7.77
CA VAL A 71 2.49 -4.82 -9.10
C VAL A 71 3.56 -3.72 -9.25
N GLY A 72 4.72 -3.90 -8.62
CA GLY A 72 5.88 -3.03 -8.87
C GLY A 72 5.80 -1.69 -8.18
#